data_AF-A0A433QP62-F1
#
_entry.id   AF-A0A433QP62-F1
#
_cell.length_a   1.000
_cell.length_b   1.000
_cell.length_c   1.000
_cell.angle_alpha   90.00
_cell.angle_beta   90.00
_cell.angle_gamma   90.00
#
_symmetry.space_group_name_H-M   'P 1'
#
loop_
_entity.id
_entity.type
_entity.pdbx_description
1 polymer ?
#
loop_
_entity_poly.entity_id
_entity_poly.type
_entity_poly.pdbx_seq_one_letter_code
_entity_poly.pdbx_strand_id
1 'polypeptide(L)'
;MFALAGSVSLQSNHRRIFFSVETSPGRPTRTKCASILDLPCNDDRQLKPLLLACSGQVGGLSPCHLQPDDFSLGFHPMSYGIMEDVCRHMAPAHTTVVPELSKLSIHMPRGEMYQGTPGSSANFLLIACLPTKHCSGQLVVRHGSTASTFDWSSDAENVQWVAFRADCPYDIRSVGSGSCVTLTYNLVLHQDFPTMSSIYLKSLPIYETLNAAIIYPSFMRNGGILGFGLQHEYPLTPDEDKKEDFPTMLPKMLKGCDWALYAIAKDLRLDVRIAPIFKDGDEDGELIVVGEKFNYVMVEYEVMSKFEFIKQWYGATKMDISWCVVPQKSVLATTYYHIDDIIEIFMMAALLITIPPFVDR
;
A
#
# COMPACT_ATOMS: atom_id res chain seq x y z
N MET A 1 -7.39 4.13 24.62
CA MET A 1 -5.99 3.74 24.36
C MET A 1 -5.35 4.86 23.52
N PHE A 2 -4.22 5.44 23.92
CA PHE A 2 -3.61 6.60 23.21
C PHE A 2 -2.47 6.21 22.24
N ALA A 3 -1.98 4.97 22.35
CA ALA A 3 -0.98 4.38 21.48
C ALA A 3 -1.24 2.87 21.33
N LEU A 4 -0.97 2.33 20.14
CA LEU A 4 -1.08 0.94 19.74
C LEU A 4 0.23 0.53 19.06
N ALA A 5 0.72 -0.67 19.31
CA ALA A 5 1.97 -1.16 18.73
C ALA A 5 1.81 -2.58 18.19
N GLY A 6 2.65 -2.91 17.21
CA GLY A 6 2.71 -4.25 16.62
C GLY A 6 3.99 -4.48 15.84
N SER A 7 4.08 -5.66 15.23
CA SER A 7 5.22 -6.10 14.42
C SER A 7 4.72 -6.80 13.16
N VAL A 8 5.40 -6.59 12.03
CA VAL A 8 5.10 -7.27 10.76
C VAL A 8 6.38 -7.68 10.02
N SER A 9 6.38 -8.87 9.42
CA SER A 9 7.51 -9.37 8.63
C SER A 9 7.45 -8.84 7.20
N LEU A 10 8.56 -8.30 6.69
CA LEU A 10 8.63 -7.83 5.30
C LEU A 10 8.55 -8.99 4.30
N GLN A 11 7.62 -8.89 3.36
CA GLN A 11 7.60 -9.66 2.11
C GLN A 11 8.93 -9.50 1.36
N SER A 12 9.34 -10.54 0.63
CA SER A 12 10.66 -10.61 -0.03
C SER A 12 10.91 -9.46 -1.01
N ASN A 13 9.88 -9.00 -1.72
CA ASN A 13 9.92 -7.88 -2.66
C ASN A 13 9.88 -6.49 -1.99
N HIS A 14 9.60 -6.38 -0.69
CA HIS A 14 9.51 -5.11 0.05
C HIS A 14 10.76 -4.81 0.89
N ARG A 15 11.79 -5.65 0.79
CA ARG A 15 13.03 -5.58 1.57
C ARG A 15 14.08 -4.60 1.03
N ARG A 16 13.68 -3.63 0.20
CA ARG A 16 14.61 -2.67 -0.42
C ARG A 16 14.13 -1.25 -0.29
N ILE A 17 15.08 -0.37 0.03
CA ILE A 17 14.93 1.08 -0.06
C ILE A 17 15.79 1.55 -1.23
N PHE A 18 15.18 2.25 -2.17
CA PHE A 18 15.84 2.90 -3.29
C PHE A 18 15.96 4.39 -3.01
N PHE A 19 17.11 4.99 -3.26
CA PHE A 19 17.33 6.42 -3.01
C PHE A 19 18.43 6.96 -3.93
N SER A 20 18.56 8.28 -3.99
CA SER A 20 19.61 8.94 -4.79
C SER A 20 20.69 9.55 -3.89
N VAL A 21 21.95 9.42 -4.31
CA VAL A 21 23.11 10.02 -3.61
C VAL A 21 23.82 10.99 -4.56
N GLU A 22 24.13 12.19 -4.09
CA GLU A 22 24.99 13.13 -4.83
C GLU A 22 26.46 12.73 -4.67
N THR A 23 27.15 12.54 -5.79
CA THR A 23 28.54 12.06 -5.82
C THR A 23 29.59 13.16 -5.58
N SER A 24 29.20 14.44 -5.53
CA SER A 24 30.11 15.59 -5.35
C SER A 24 29.36 16.85 -4.87
N PRO A 25 29.13 17.02 -3.57
CA PRO A 25 28.54 18.25 -3.05
C PRO A 25 29.43 19.46 -3.42
N GLY A 26 28.89 20.41 -4.19
CA GLY A 26 29.56 21.69 -4.51
C GLY A 26 30.21 21.82 -5.89
N ARG A 27 30.07 20.85 -6.82
CA ARG A 27 30.49 21.01 -8.24
C ARG A 27 29.30 21.31 -9.17
N PRO A 28 29.51 22.04 -10.29
CA PRO A 28 28.44 22.49 -11.18
C PRO A 28 27.71 21.35 -11.93
N THR A 29 28.36 20.21 -12.12
CA THR A 29 27.73 19.01 -12.70
C THR A 29 27.34 18.04 -11.58
N ARG A 30 26.12 18.18 -11.06
CA ARG A 30 25.56 17.23 -10.09
C ARG A 30 25.09 15.97 -10.80
N THR A 31 25.80 14.85 -10.59
CA THR A 31 25.33 13.53 -11.02
C THR A 31 24.76 12.80 -9.80
N LYS A 32 23.44 12.57 -9.81
CA LYS A 32 22.76 11.71 -8.83
C LYS A 32 22.97 10.25 -9.23
N CYS A 33 23.47 9.43 -8.33
CA CYS A 33 23.56 7.97 -8.52
C CYS A 33 22.45 7.28 -7.73
N ALA A 34 21.75 6.34 -8.36
CA ALA A 34 20.82 5.46 -7.66
C ALA A 34 21.60 4.55 -6.68
N SER A 35 21.03 4.33 -5.51
CA SER A 35 21.56 3.48 -4.45
C SER A 35 20.44 2.66 -3.82
N ILE A 36 20.83 1.53 -3.23
CA ILE A 36 19.91 0.56 -2.64
C ILE A 36 20.40 0.22 -1.24
N LEU A 37 19.46 0.08 -0.31
CA LEU A 37 19.66 -0.56 0.99
C LEU A 37 18.75 -1.78 1.07
N ASP A 38 19.32 -2.96 1.33
CA ASP A 38 18.57 -4.18 1.61
C ASP A 38 18.24 -4.29 3.12
N LEU A 39 17.07 -4.87 3.42
CA LEU A 39 16.55 -5.12 4.76
C LEU A 39 16.34 -6.63 4.97
N PRO A 40 16.61 -7.20 6.17
CA PRO A 40 17.16 -6.51 7.34
C PRO A 40 18.61 -6.07 7.15
N CYS A 41 18.93 -4.86 7.64
CA CYS A 41 20.29 -4.33 7.58
C CYS A 41 21.01 -4.57 8.90
N ASN A 42 21.97 -5.49 8.88
CA ASN A 42 22.73 -5.91 10.05
C ASN A 42 24.14 -5.29 10.15
N ASP A 43 24.56 -4.52 9.14
CA ASP A 43 25.87 -3.86 9.06
C ASP A 43 25.71 -2.36 8.77
N ASP A 44 26.08 -1.52 9.73
CA ASP A 44 26.07 -0.04 9.62
C ASP A 44 26.85 0.48 8.40
N ARG A 45 27.82 -0.28 7.86
CA ARG A 45 28.54 0.11 6.64
C ARG A 45 27.62 0.22 5.44
N GLN A 46 26.55 -0.58 5.38
CA GLN A 46 25.56 -0.55 4.32
C GLN A 46 24.63 0.67 4.41
N LEU A 47 24.54 1.31 5.58
CA LEU A 47 23.75 2.53 5.78
C LEU A 47 24.48 3.81 5.37
N LYS A 48 25.81 3.74 5.16
CA LYS A 48 26.61 4.92 4.77
C LYS A 48 26.08 5.66 3.54
N PRO A 49 25.68 4.99 2.44
CA PRO A 49 25.12 5.71 1.29
C PRO A 49 23.81 6.42 1.63
N LEU A 50 22.96 5.81 2.47
CA LEU A 50 21.70 6.42 2.90
C LEU A 50 21.96 7.65 3.79
N LEU A 51 22.95 7.59 4.69
CA LEU A 51 23.41 8.74 5.47
C LEU A 51 23.96 9.86 4.58
N LEU A 52 24.69 9.52 3.52
CA LEU A 52 25.17 10.49 2.54
C LEU A 52 24.00 11.11 1.74
N ALA A 53 22.93 10.37 1.45
CA ALA A 53 21.74 10.94 0.82
C ALA A 53 21.12 12.06 1.69
N CYS A 54 21.18 11.94 3.01
CA CYS A 54 20.72 12.99 3.94
C CYS A 54 21.67 14.20 4.02
N SER A 55 22.91 14.07 3.55
CA SER A 55 24.02 14.98 3.87
C SER A 55 24.02 16.34 3.13
N GLY A 56 22.87 16.75 2.56
CA GLY A 56 22.60 18.16 2.25
C GLY A 56 22.35 19.04 3.48
N GLN A 57 22.19 18.44 4.67
CA GLN A 57 21.94 19.12 5.96
C GLN A 57 23.03 18.83 7.04
N VAL A 58 24.30 18.68 6.66
CA VAL A 58 25.34 18.29 7.63
C VAL A 58 25.74 19.46 8.53
N GLY A 59 25.39 19.32 9.81
CA GLY A 59 25.94 20.12 10.89
C GLY A 59 25.23 19.90 12.22
N GLY A 60 25.10 18.66 12.72
CA GLY A 60 24.54 18.43 14.05
C GLY A 60 24.47 16.97 14.49
N LEU A 61 24.27 16.77 15.80
CA LEU A 61 23.95 15.48 16.45
C LEU A 61 22.48 15.06 16.25
N SER A 62 21.70 15.86 15.51
CA SER A 62 20.29 15.62 15.25
C SER A 62 20.07 14.51 14.21
N PRO A 63 18.92 13.82 14.23
CA PRO A 63 18.62 12.78 13.25
C PRO A 63 18.65 13.30 11.82
N CYS A 64 19.11 12.44 10.92
CA CYS A 64 19.10 12.72 9.49
C CYS A 64 17.73 12.37 8.89
N HIS A 65 17.21 13.21 7.99
CA HIS A 65 15.89 12.99 7.39
C HIS A 65 15.98 12.95 5.85
N LEU A 66 15.10 12.15 5.23
CA LEU A 66 14.79 12.18 3.80
C LEU A 66 13.31 12.46 3.61
N GLN A 67 12.99 13.31 2.64
CA GLN A 67 11.60 13.55 2.22
C GLN A 67 11.10 12.40 1.36
N PRO A 68 9.78 12.18 1.26
CA PRO A 68 9.21 11.07 0.47
C PRO A 68 9.69 11.03 -0.99
N ASP A 69 9.99 12.18 -1.60
CA ASP A 69 10.47 12.26 -2.99
C ASP A 69 11.94 11.86 -3.17
N ASP A 70 12.69 11.72 -2.07
CA ASP A 70 14.12 11.37 -2.09
C ASP A 70 14.39 9.86 -2.03
N PHE A 71 13.34 9.06 -1.75
CA PHE A 71 13.45 7.60 -1.63
C PHE A 71 12.17 6.86 -2.04
N SER A 72 12.28 5.56 -2.25
CA SER A 72 11.16 4.66 -2.54
C SER A 72 11.37 3.33 -1.82
N LEU A 73 10.29 2.70 -1.36
CA LEU A 73 10.31 1.39 -0.72
C LEU A 73 8.98 0.67 -0.92
N GLY A 74 8.99 -0.66 -0.81
CA GLY A 74 7.77 -1.48 -0.93
C GLY A 74 6.91 -1.56 0.33
N PHE A 75 7.44 -1.14 1.49
CA PHE A 75 6.67 -1.16 2.73
C PHE A 75 5.58 -0.07 2.73
N HIS A 76 4.33 -0.47 2.90
CA HIS A 76 3.19 0.43 3.05
C HIS A 76 2.23 -0.11 4.13
N PRO A 77 1.79 0.68 5.14
CA PRO A 77 1.03 0.16 6.28
C PRO A 77 -0.27 -0.58 5.90
N MET A 78 -0.98 -0.13 4.86
CA MET A 78 -2.18 -0.81 4.32
C MET A 78 -1.90 -2.23 3.81
N SER A 79 -0.70 -2.52 3.31
CA SER A 79 -0.35 -3.83 2.75
C SER A 79 -0.09 -4.89 3.82
N TYR A 80 0.00 -4.49 5.10
CA TYR A 80 0.38 -5.35 6.21
C TYR A 80 -0.70 -5.44 7.30
N GLY A 81 -1.93 -5.02 7.04
CA GLY A 81 -3.03 -5.11 8.02
C GLY A 81 -2.99 -4.06 9.15
N ILE A 82 -1.99 -3.15 9.13
CA ILE A 82 -1.76 -2.20 10.23
C ILE A 82 -2.91 -1.21 10.34
N MET A 83 -3.49 -0.79 9.21
CA MET A 83 -4.59 0.19 9.21
C MET A 83 -5.87 -0.41 9.76
N GLU A 84 -6.13 -1.70 9.54
CA GLU A 84 -7.24 -2.42 10.13
C GLU A 84 -7.15 -2.42 11.66
N ASP A 85 -5.96 -2.64 12.22
CA ASP A 85 -5.73 -2.57 13.67
C ASP A 85 -5.89 -1.15 14.22
N VAL A 86 -5.35 -0.15 13.53
CA VAL A 86 -5.52 1.27 13.91
C VAL A 86 -6.99 1.68 13.86
N CYS A 87 -7.70 1.34 12.78
CA CYS A 87 -9.12 1.66 12.64
C CYS A 87 -9.94 0.99 13.74
N ARG A 88 -9.69 -0.29 14.04
CA ARG A 88 -10.43 -1.06 15.03
C ARG A 88 -10.26 -0.53 16.46
N HIS A 89 -9.06 -0.08 16.83
CA HIS A 89 -8.74 0.21 18.24
C HIS A 89 -8.59 1.70 18.56
N MET A 90 -8.34 2.55 17.57
CA MET A 90 -8.01 3.96 17.78
C MET A 90 -8.97 4.94 17.10
N ALA A 91 -9.57 4.56 15.97
CA ALA A 91 -10.44 5.44 15.19
C ALA A 91 -11.91 5.34 15.64
N PRO A 92 -12.72 6.41 15.48
CA PRO A 92 -14.17 6.31 15.64
C PRO A 92 -14.80 5.32 14.66
N ALA A 93 -15.93 4.73 15.03
CA ALA A 93 -16.67 3.82 14.15
C ALA A 93 -16.99 4.50 12.80
N HIS A 94 -16.94 3.72 11.72
CA HIS A 94 -17.24 4.16 10.34
C HIS A 94 -16.31 5.24 9.76
N THR A 95 -15.11 5.42 10.31
CA THR A 95 -14.11 6.34 9.74
C THR A 95 -13.06 5.59 8.92
N THR A 96 -12.59 6.22 7.84
CA THR A 96 -11.44 5.72 7.07
C THR A 96 -10.18 6.45 7.51
N VAL A 97 -9.13 5.71 7.84
CA VAL A 97 -7.81 6.26 8.18
C VAL A 97 -6.89 6.08 6.97
N VAL A 98 -6.38 7.18 6.44
CA VAL A 98 -5.45 7.17 5.31
C VAL A 98 -4.03 7.47 5.80
N PRO A 99 -3.05 6.59 5.54
CA PRO A 99 -1.65 6.84 5.85
C PRO A 99 -0.95 7.65 4.74
N GLU A 100 -0.31 8.75 5.12
CA GLU A 100 0.53 9.57 4.25
C GLU A 100 1.97 9.54 4.75
N LEU A 101 2.91 9.08 3.91
CA LEU A 101 4.32 9.03 4.28
C LEU A 101 4.86 10.46 4.44
N SER A 102 5.35 10.78 5.63
CA SER A 102 5.87 12.11 5.95
C SER A 102 7.38 12.19 5.76
N LYS A 103 8.13 11.22 6.29
CA LYS A 103 9.60 11.21 6.20
C LYS A 103 10.20 9.87 6.56
N LEU A 104 11.44 9.65 6.09
CA LEU A 104 12.37 8.68 6.65
C LEU A 104 13.35 9.40 7.57
N SER A 105 13.69 8.81 8.71
CA SER A 105 14.65 9.34 9.68
C SER A 105 15.68 8.29 10.05
N ILE A 106 16.93 8.70 10.22
CA ILE A 106 18.04 7.85 10.64
C ILE A 106 18.57 8.37 11.97
N HIS A 107 18.47 7.54 13.00
CA HIS A 107 18.96 7.83 14.34
C HIS A 107 20.27 7.08 14.56
N MET A 108 21.34 7.83 14.81
CA MET A 108 22.71 7.31 14.90
C MET A 108 23.19 7.19 16.35
N PRO A 109 24.23 6.39 16.62
CA PRO A 109 24.88 6.35 17.92
C PRO A 109 25.37 7.73 18.33
N ARG A 110 25.21 8.07 19.62
CA ARG A 110 25.60 9.38 20.19
C ARG A 110 24.82 10.58 19.62
N GLY A 111 23.79 10.34 18.82
CA GLY A 111 22.85 11.37 18.41
C GLY A 111 22.00 11.89 19.57
N GLU A 112 21.47 13.08 19.40
CA GLU A 112 20.51 13.66 20.34
C GLU A 112 19.19 12.87 20.32
N MET A 113 18.50 12.89 21.46
CA MET A 113 17.13 12.40 21.54
C MET A 113 16.26 13.20 20.56
N TYR A 114 15.55 12.51 19.69
CA TYR A 114 14.63 13.18 18.77
C TYR A 114 13.32 13.44 19.49
N GLN A 115 12.94 14.71 19.61
CA GLN A 115 11.62 15.10 20.10
C GLN A 115 10.73 15.43 18.90
N GLY A 116 9.63 14.70 18.79
CA GLY A 116 8.57 15.01 17.86
C GLY A 116 7.53 15.91 18.52
N THR A 117 7.24 17.03 17.86
CA THR A 117 6.11 17.89 18.23
C THR A 117 4.85 17.49 17.47
N PRO A 118 3.66 17.66 18.08
CA PRO A 118 2.38 17.50 17.40
C PRO A 118 2.30 18.29 16.09
N GLY A 119 1.97 17.61 15.00
CA GLY A 119 1.63 18.24 13.73
C GLY A 119 0.15 18.66 13.71
N SER A 120 -0.19 19.78 13.06
CA SER A 120 -1.55 20.34 13.12
C SER A 120 -2.58 19.68 12.22
N SER A 121 -2.17 18.86 11.25
CA SER A 121 -3.06 18.32 10.20
C SER A 121 -3.39 16.82 10.33
N ALA A 122 -2.61 16.05 11.09
CA ALA A 122 -2.82 14.61 11.25
C ALA A 122 -3.70 14.31 12.49
N ASN A 123 -4.50 13.24 12.43
CA ASN A 123 -5.27 12.78 13.58
C ASN A 123 -4.45 11.79 14.43
N PHE A 124 -3.70 10.92 13.77
CA PHE A 124 -2.76 10.01 14.40
C PHE A 124 -1.41 10.06 13.67
N LEU A 125 -0.37 9.55 14.31
CA LEU A 125 0.93 9.29 13.72
C LEU A 125 1.19 7.80 13.79
N LEU A 126 1.85 7.26 12.77
CA LEU A 126 2.43 5.92 12.79
C LEU A 126 3.94 6.03 12.58
N ILE A 127 4.71 5.52 13.52
CA ILE A 127 6.17 5.39 13.37
C ILE A 127 6.50 3.91 13.20
N ALA A 128 7.12 3.58 12.07
CA ALA A 128 7.58 2.23 11.75
C ALA A 128 9.11 2.18 11.79
N CYS A 129 9.68 1.41 12.69
CA CYS A 129 11.09 1.09 12.74
C CYS A 129 11.39 -0.04 11.75
N LEU A 130 12.21 0.25 10.74
CA LEU A 130 12.63 -0.73 9.75
C LEU A 130 13.63 -1.72 10.35
N PRO A 131 13.74 -2.94 9.78
CA PRO A 131 14.57 -4.02 10.32
C PRO A 131 16.06 -3.66 10.17
N THR A 132 16.59 -3.01 11.19
CA THR A 132 17.94 -2.46 11.24
C THR A 132 18.54 -2.83 12.59
N LYS A 133 19.75 -3.37 12.60
CA LYS A 133 20.37 -3.80 13.85
C LYS A 133 20.83 -2.59 14.66
N HIS A 134 20.21 -2.37 15.82
CA HIS A 134 20.56 -1.29 16.73
C HIS A 134 20.29 -1.68 18.19
N CYS A 135 20.76 -0.87 19.14
CA CYS A 135 20.49 -1.04 20.57
C CYS A 135 20.02 0.28 21.16
N SER A 136 19.10 0.23 22.14
CA SER A 136 18.39 1.42 22.65
C SER A 136 17.56 2.08 21.52
N GLY A 137 17.15 3.33 21.69
CA GLY A 137 16.36 4.05 20.69
C GLY A 137 14.86 3.87 20.86
N GLN A 138 14.41 3.56 22.08
CA GLN A 138 12.98 3.33 22.35
C GLN A 138 12.14 4.56 21.99
N LEU A 139 10.92 4.30 21.52
CA LEU A 139 9.91 5.33 21.36
C LEU A 139 9.15 5.53 22.66
N VAL A 140 9.10 6.77 23.13
CA VAL A 140 8.31 7.17 24.29
C VAL A 140 7.19 8.08 23.82
N VAL A 141 5.93 7.67 24.00
CA VAL A 141 4.75 8.48 23.70
C VAL A 141 4.12 8.93 25.01
N ARG A 142 3.81 10.22 25.14
CA ARG A 142 3.22 10.81 26.36
C ARG A 142 1.82 11.32 26.10
N HIS A 143 0.93 11.07 27.05
CA HIS A 143 -0.42 11.61 27.08
C HIS A 143 -0.79 12.00 28.52
N GLY A 144 -0.85 13.31 28.79
CA GLY A 144 -1.04 13.83 30.15
C GLY A 144 0.11 13.41 31.09
N SER A 145 -0.23 12.82 32.24
CA SER A 145 0.74 12.27 33.20
C SER A 145 1.21 10.84 32.89
N THR A 146 0.71 10.24 31.81
CA THR A 146 1.04 8.87 31.42
C THR A 146 2.04 8.83 30.27
N ALA A 147 2.97 7.87 30.31
CA ALA A 147 3.94 7.62 29.26
C ALA A 147 4.01 6.13 28.94
N SER A 148 4.00 5.79 27.65
CA SER A 148 4.23 4.44 27.15
C SER A 148 5.58 4.39 26.44
N THR A 149 6.41 3.42 26.78
CA THR A 149 7.72 3.19 26.16
C THR A 149 7.65 1.91 25.34
N PHE A 150 8.07 2.00 24.08
CA PHE A 150 8.08 0.90 23.12
C PHE A 150 9.52 0.61 22.72
N ASP A 151 9.99 -0.59 23.06
CA ASP A 151 11.31 -1.06 22.69
C ASP A 151 11.24 -1.89 21.41
N TRP A 152 11.66 -1.29 20.31
CA TRP A 152 11.78 -1.92 19.00
C TRP A 152 13.21 -2.36 18.66
N SER A 153 14.15 -2.23 19.61
CA SER A 153 15.55 -2.61 19.38
C SER A 153 15.82 -4.11 19.55
N SER A 154 14.84 -4.84 20.11
CA SER A 154 14.91 -6.28 20.37
C SER A 154 14.66 -7.15 19.13
N ASP A 155 14.06 -6.59 18.08
CA ASP A 155 13.70 -7.30 16.85
C ASP A 155 14.26 -6.54 15.64
N ALA A 156 15.34 -7.07 15.07
CA ALA A 156 16.00 -6.52 13.88
C ALA A 156 15.55 -7.18 12.57
N GLU A 157 14.57 -8.09 12.63
CA GLU A 157 14.12 -8.89 11.48
C GLU A 157 12.75 -8.40 10.96
N ASN A 158 11.91 -7.90 11.86
CA ASN A 158 10.58 -7.39 11.53
C ASN A 158 10.50 -5.87 11.61
N VAL A 159 9.50 -5.31 10.92
CA VAL A 159 9.12 -3.91 11.09
C VAL A 159 8.31 -3.80 12.37
N GLN A 160 8.86 -3.10 13.37
CA GLN A 160 8.11 -2.71 14.55
C GLN A 160 7.38 -1.41 14.27
N TRP A 161 6.12 -1.29 14.65
CA TRP A 161 5.36 -0.08 14.41
C TRP A 161 4.58 0.35 15.65
N VAL A 162 4.39 1.66 15.78
CA VAL A 162 3.58 2.26 16.84
C VAL A 162 2.70 3.36 16.22
N ALA A 163 1.39 3.22 16.39
CA ALA A 163 0.41 4.25 16.08
C ALA A 163 -0.01 4.97 17.36
N PHE A 164 -0.13 6.30 17.33
CA PHE A 164 -0.57 7.09 18.49
C PHE A 164 -1.24 8.38 18.05
N ARG A 165 -2.01 9.03 18.92
CA ARG A 165 -2.66 10.31 18.59
C ARG A 165 -1.63 11.39 18.25
N ALA A 166 -1.88 12.18 17.21
CA ALA A 166 -0.94 13.18 16.75
C ALA A 166 -0.70 14.32 17.75
N ASP A 167 -1.61 14.54 18.70
CA ASP A 167 -1.47 15.52 19.79
C ASP A 167 -0.59 15.03 20.95
N CYS A 168 -0.18 13.76 20.96
CA CYS A 168 0.73 13.23 21.97
C CYS A 168 2.19 13.61 21.65
N PRO A 169 2.90 14.29 22.56
CA PRO A 169 4.35 14.45 22.44
C PRO A 169 5.05 13.09 22.45
N TYR A 170 6.08 12.94 21.62
CA TYR A 170 6.88 11.72 21.59
C TYR A 170 8.37 12.01 21.50
N ASP A 171 9.18 11.09 22.03
CA ASP A 171 10.62 11.07 21.79
C ASP A 171 11.10 9.70 21.33
N ILE A 172 12.11 9.71 20.46
CA ILE A 172 12.93 8.56 20.16
C ILE A 172 14.24 8.75 20.92
N ARG A 173 14.53 7.83 21.84
CA ARG A 173 15.73 7.89 22.68
C ARG A 173 17.01 7.80 21.85
N SER A 174 18.11 8.26 22.41
CA SER A 174 19.41 8.12 21.75
C SER A 174 19.74 6.63 21.54
N VAL A 175 20.20 6.33 20.32
CA VAL A 175 20.69 5.00 19.96
C VAL A 175 22.06 4.77 20.61
N GLY A 176 22.25 3.60 21.21
CA GLY A 176 23.49 3.24 21.90
C GLY A 176 24.55 2.69 20.94
N SER A 177 24.12 1.85 20.00
CA SER A 177 24.95 1.25 18.94
C SER A 177 24.09 0.85 17.75
N GLY A 178 24.69 0.75 16.56
CA GLY A 178 23.93 0.54 15.33
C GLY A 178 23.18 1.80 14.91
N SER A 179 22.40 1.74 13.85
CA SER A 179 21.54 2.85 13.42
C SER A 179 20.10 2.40 13.31
N CYS A 180 19.18 3.21 13.85
CA CYS A 180 17.75 2.96 13.79
C CYS A 180 17.16 3.77 12.62
N VAL A 181 16.54 3.08 11.66
CA VAL A 181 15.86 3.73 10.53
C VAL A 181 14.35 3.68 10.75
N THR A 182 13.70 4.83 10.78
CA THR A 182 12.26 4.95 11.04
C THR A 182 11.54 5.67 9.90
N LEU A 183 10.34 5.20 9.56
CA LEU A 183 9.38 5.91 8.73
C LEU A 183 8.33 6.57 9.62
N THR A 184 7.94 7.80 9.29
CA THR A 184 6.83 8.49 9.94
C THR A 184 5.70 8.65 8.93
N TYR A 185 4.50 8.20 9.27
CA TYR A 185 3.28 8.43 8.51
C TYR A 185 2.34 9.34 9.30
N ASN A 186 1.77 10.33 8.62
CA ASN A 186 0.60 11.06 9.08
C ASN A 186 -0.63 10.20 8.80
N LEU A 187 -1.48 9.97 9.79
CA LEU A 187 -2.73 9.25 9.63
C LEU A 187 -3.89 10.25 9.70
N VAL A 188 -4.57 10.43 8.58
CA VAL A 188 -5.67 11.42 8.45
C VAL A 188 -7.01 10.68 8.46
N LEU A 189 -7.93 11.16 9.29
CA LEU A 189 -9.30 10.68 9.32
C LEU A 189 -10.10 11.35 8.20
N HIS A 190 -10.73 10.52 7.38
CA HIS A 190 -11.76 10.95 6.46
C HIS A 190 -13.11 10.51 7.04
N GLN A 191 -13.98 11.49 7.31
CA GLN A 191 -15.31 11.24 7.90
C GLN A 191 -16.36 10.77 6.90
N ASP A 192 -15.98 10.58 5.64
CA ASP A 192 -16.86 10.05 4.61
C ASP A 192 -16.08 9.01 3.79
N PHE A 193 -16.78 7.95 3.36
CA PHE A 193 -16.30 7.06 2.30
C PHE A 193 -15.92 7.89 1.05
N PRO A 194 -15.00 7.36 0.22
CA PRO A 194 -13.86 8.09 -0.30
C PRO A 194 -14.23 9.15 -1.32
N THR A 195 -13.99 10.41 -0.96
CA THR A 195 -13.38 11.33 -1.92
C THR A 195 -11.97 11.59 -1.39
N MET A 196 -10.97 10.90 -1.95
CA MET A 196 -9.65 11.51 -2.01
C MET A 196 -9.87 12.91 -2.51
N SER A 197 -9.45 13.91 -1.74
CA SER A 197 -9.45 15.26 -2.27
C SER A 197 -8.76 15.19 -3.64
N SER A 198 -9.44 15.65 -4.69
CA SER A 198 -8.96 15.58 -6.10
C SER A 198 -7.51 16.09 -6.22
N ILE A 199 -7.08 16.93 -5.27
CA ILE A 199 -5.74 17.47 -5.08
C ILE A 199 -4.68 16.37 -4.89
N TYR A 200 -4.89 15.35 -4.04
CA TYR A 200 -3.89 14.28 -3.82
C TYR A 200 -3.85 13.27 -4.98
N LEU A 201 -5.00 12.98 -5.61
CA LEU A 201 -5.03 12.10 -6.79
C LEU A 201 -4.19 12.69 -7.93
N LYS A 202 -4.30 14.00 -8.16
CA LYS A 202 -3.57 14.71 -9.21
C LYS A 202 -2.06 14.69 -9.04
N SER A 203 -1.55 14.56 -7.82
CA SER A 203 -0.11 14.42 -7.57
C SER A 203 0.43 13.01 -7.83
N LEU A 204 -0.42 12.00 -8.03
CA LEU A 204 0.05 10.65 -8.30
C LEU A 204 0.57 10.54 -9.74
N PRO A 205 1.77 9.97 -9.99
CA PRO A 205 2.30 9.83 -11.35
C PRO A 205 1.39 9.08 -12.32
N ILE A 206 0.60 8.13 -11.80
CA ILE A 206 -0.38 7.39 -12.59
C ILE A 206 -1.57 8.25 -13.04
N TYR A 207 -1.92 9.29 -12.27
CA TYR A 207 -2.93 10.27 -12.69
C TYR A 207 -2.43 11.06 -13.88
N GLU A 208 -1.23 11.63 -13.79
CA GLU A 208 -0.63 12.40 -14.88
C GLU A 208 -0.50 11.55 -16.14
N THR A 209 -0.03 10.31 -16.00
CA THR A 209 0.14 9.37 -17.12
C THR A 209 -1.21 9.06 -17.78
N LEU A 210 -2.23 8.68 -17.00
CA LEU A 210 -3.54 8.31 -17.54
C LEU A 210 -4.25 9.53 -18.15
N ASN A 211 -4.21 10.68 -17.48
CA ASN A 211 -4.76 11.93 -17.97
C ASN A 211 -4.11 12.35 -19.30
N ALA A 212 -2.77 12.33 -19.37
CA ALA A 212 -2.02 12.64 -20.59
C ALA A 212 -2.31 11.65 -21.73
N ALA A 213 -2.48 10.36 -21.41
CA ALA A 213 -2.81 9.34 -22.40
C ALA A 213 -4.21 9.57 -22.99
N ILE A 214 -5.23 9.85 -22.17
CA ILE A 214 -6.62 10.01 -22.63
C ILE A 214 -6.77 11.21 -23.57
N ILE A 215 -6.07 12.31 -23.31
CA ILE A 215 -6.09 13.49 -24.20
C ILE A 215 -5.24 13.31 -25.46
N TYR A 216 -4.41 12.27 -25.56
CA TYR A 216 -3.53 12.05 -26.71
C TYR A 216 -4.31 11.44 -27.89
N PRO A 217 -4.36 12.09 -29.08
CA PRO A 217 -5.23 11.66 -30.19
C PRO A 217 -5.02 10.24 -30.70
N SER A 218 -3.78 9.75 -30.63
CA SER A 218 -3.45 8.40 -31.11
C SER A 218 -3.67 7.32 -30.06
N PHE A 219 -3.83 7.68 -28.79
CA PHE A 219 -4.01 6.70 -27.72
C PHE A 219 -5.42 6.10 -27.79
N MET A 220 -5.51 4.80 -28.04
CA MET A 220 -6.76 4.05 -28.17
C MET A 220 -7.79 4.77 -29.06
N ARG A 221 -7.38 5.23 -30.25
CA ARG A 221 -8.18 6.11 -31.12
C ARG A 221 -9.64 5.66 -31.32
N ASN A 222 -9.86 4.35 -31.43
CA ASN A 222 -11.18 3.75 -31.64
C ASN A 222 -11.89 3.33 -30.33
N GLY A 223 -11.34 3.72 -29.19
CA GLY A 223 -11.76 3.25 -27.88
C GLY A 223 -11.24 1.85 -27.55
N GLY A 224 -11.65 1.33 -26.40
CA GLY A 224 -11.33 -0.02 -25.95
C GLY A 224 -11.28 -0.11 -24.42
N ILE A 225 -10.75 -1.22 -23.91
CA ILE A 225 -10.70 -1.49 -22.47
C ILE A 225 -9.24 -1.61 -22.03
N LEU A 226 -8.85 -0.81 -21.03
CA LEU A 226 -7.60 -1.01 -20.28
C LEU A 226 -7.86 -1.95 -19.11
N GLY A 227 -7.02 -2.97 -18.98
CA GLY A 227 -7.14 -3.95 -17.90
C GLY A 227 -6.02 -3.82 -16.87
N PHE A 228 -6.40 -3.83 -15.59
CA PHE A 228 -5.48 -3.85 -14.47
C PHE A 228 -5.87 -4.95 -13.49
N GLY A 229 -5.07 -6.01 -13.39
CA GLY A 229 -5.23 -7.01 -12.34
C GLY A 229 -5.05 -6.38 -10.96
N LEU A 230 -6.02 -6.58 -10.07
CA LEU A 230 -5.94 -6.08 -8.71
C LEU A 230 -4.79 -6.75 -7.96
N GLN A 231 -4.10 -5.98 -7.11
CA GLN A 231 -2.95 -6.43 -6.35
C GLN A 231 -3.33 -7.05 -5.01
N HIS A 232 -4.54 -6.78 -4.51
CA HIS A 232 -5.05 -7.35 -3.27
C HIS A 232 -6.19 -8.33 -3.53
N GLU A 233 -6.32 -9.27 -2.61
CA GLU A 233 -7.46 -10.19 -2.53
C GLU A 233 -8.59 -9.56 -1.72
N TYR A 234 -9.82 -9.73 -2.21
CA TYR A 234 -11.02 -9.16 -1.60
C TYR A 234 -11.96 -10.28 -1.15
N PRO A 235 -12.47 -10.25 0.10
CA PRO A 235 -13.34 -11.30 0.60
C PRO A 235 -14.71 -11.21 -0.09
N LEU A 236 -15.06 -12.25 -0.81
CA LEU A 236 -16.40 -12.54 -1.31
C LEU A 236 -17.18 -13.21 -0.18
N THR A 237 -17.55 -12.46 0.86
CA THR A 237 -18.36 -13.01 1.95
C THR A 237 -19.81 -13.17 1.48
N PRO A 238 -20.36 -14.38 1.44
CA PRO A 238 -21.79 -14.57 1.25
C PRO A 238 -22.51 -14.02 2.48
N ASP A 239 -23.36 -13.03 2.27
CA ASP A 239 -24.16 -12.47 3.35
C ASP A 239 -25.58 -12.38 2.81
N GLU A 240 -26.36 -13.43 3.05
CA GLU A 240 -27.75 -13.53 2.60
C GLU A 240 -28.63 -12.42 3.22
N ASP A 241 -28.14 -11.76 4.28
CA ASP A 241 -28.83 -10.72 5.04
C ASP A 241 -28.38 -9.27 4.71
N LYS A 242 -27.41 -9.08 3.79
CA LYS A 242 -26.95 -7.73 3.42
C LYS A 242 -27.89 -7.02 2.42
N LYS A 243 -28.12 -5.73 2.67
CA LYS A 243 -28.92 -4.82 1.83
C LYS A 243 -28.25 -4.38 0.52
N GLU A 244 -26.95 -4.62 0.33
CA GLU A 244 -26.17 -4.14 -0.82
C GLU A 244 -25.39 -5.28 -1.48
N ASP A 245 -25.50 -5.40 -2.81
CA ASP A 245 -24.80 -6.41 -3.59
C ASP A 245 -23.27 -6.19 -3.60
N PHE A 246 -22.49 -7.27 -3.69
CA PHE A 246 -21.03 -7.26 -3.70
C PHE A 246 -20.38 -6.26 -4.68
N PRO A 247 -20.84 -6.09 -5.94
CA PRO A 247 -20.28 -5.10 -6.85
C PRO A 247 -20.39 -3.66 -6.36
N THR A 248 -21.37 -3.37 -5.49
CA THR A 248 -21.59 -2.05 -4.89
C THR A 248 -20.68 -1.84 -3.67
N MET A 249 -20.39 -2.91 -2.92
CA MET A 249 -19.46 -2.87 -1.79
C MET A 249 -17.99 -2.89 -2.22
N LEU A 250 -17.63 -3.63 -3.26
CA LEU A 250 -16.24 -3.88 -3.63
C LEU A 250 -15.42 -2.59 -3.86
N PRO A 251 -15.91 -1.56 -4.56
CA PRO A 251 -15.22 -0.27 -4.66
C PRO A 251 -14.89 0.37 -3.30
N LYS A 252 -15.76 0.17 -2.29
CA LYS A 252 -15.58 0.67 -0.92
C LYS A 252 -14.52 -0.11 -0.14
N MET A 253 -14.16 -1.30 -0.61
CA MET A 253 -13.21 -2.21 0.03
C MET A 253 -11.83 -2.19 -0.63
N LEU A 254 -11.69 -1.59 -1.82
CA LEU A 254 -10.42 -1.52 -2.54
C LEU A 254 -9.31 -0.95 -1.65
N LYS A 255 -8.11 -1.54 -1.75
CA LYS A 255 -6.95 -1.17 -0.93
C LYS A 255 -5.80 -0.66 -1.78
N GLY A 256 -5.01 0.26 -1.22
CA GLY A 256 -3.74 0.70 -1.81
C GLY A 256 -3.85 1.16 -3.26
N CYS A 257 -3.01 0.61 -4.14
CA CYS A 257 -2.95 0.96 -5.56
C CYS A 257 -4.24 0.63 -6.33
N ASP A 258 -4.99 -0.40 -5.92
CA ASP A 258 -6.25 -0.78 -6.55
C ASP A 258 -7.30 0.32 -6.40
N TRP A 259 -7.41 0.85 -5.18
CA TRP A 259 -8.31 1.95 -4.89
C TRP A 259 -7.83 3.26 -5.51
N ALA A 260 -6.52 3.54 -5.46
CA ALA A 260 -5.97 4.75 -6.07
C ALA A 260 -6.29 4.81 -7.56
N LEU A 261 -6.10 3.71 -8.29
CA LEU A 261 -6.43 3.64 -9.71
C LEU A 261 -7.94 3.78 -9.96
N TYR A 262 -8.78 3.11 -9.16
CA TYR A 262 -10.24 3.27 -9.22
C TYR A 262 -10.66 4.73 -9.04
N ALA A 263 -10.13 5.39 -8.01
CA ALA A 263 -10.44 6.78 -7.70
C ALA A 263 -9.97 7.74 -8.79
N ILE A 264 -8.75 7.54 -9.33
CA ILE A 264 -8.22 8.33 -10.45
C ILE A 264 -9.12 8.20 -11.68
N ALA A 265 -9.48 6.97 -12.06
CA ALA A 265 -10.31 6.73 -13.23
C ALA A 265 -11.70 7.36 -13.08
N LYS A 266 -12.28 7.35 -11.86
CA LYS A 266 -13.52 8.06 -11.56
C LYS A 266 -13.36 9.59 -11.57
N ASP A 267 -12.27 10.15 -11.06
CA ASP A 267 -11.99 11.61 -11.12
C ASP A 267 -11.85 12.07 -12.58
N LEU A 268 -11.24 11.25 -13.43
CA LEU A 268 -11.14 11.44 -14.88
C LEU A 268 -12.44 11.13 -15.65
N ARG A 269 -13.54 10.82 -14.93
CA ARG A 269 -14.87 10.52 -15.48
C ARG A 269 -14.90 9.34 -16.46
N LEU A 270 -13.98 8.40 -16.31
CA LEU A 270 -13.97 7.18 -17.08
C LEU A 270 -14.98 6.19 -16.53
N ASP A 271 -15.51 5.36 -17.42
CA ASP A 271 -16.28 4.21 -17.00
C ASP A 271 -15.32 3.12 -16.47
N VAL A 272 -15.66 2.58 -15.31
CA VAL A 272 -14.80 1.65 -14.57
C VAL A 272 -15.66 0.52 -14.06
N ARG A 273 -15.30 -0.70 -14.45
CA ARG A 273 -15.92 -1.94 -14.01
C ARG A 273 -14.89 -2.79 -13.31
N ILE A 274 -15.21 -3.27 -12.11
CA ILE A 274 -14.41 -4.31 -11.45
C ILE A 274 -15.04 -5.66 -11.82
N ALA A 275 -14.25 -6.63 -12.26
CA ALA A 275 -14.76 -7.92 -12.73
C ALA A 275 -13.87 -9.09 -12.27
N PRO A 276 -14.44 -10.26 -11.93
CA PRO A 276 -13.65 -11.44 -11.60
C PRO A 276 -12.88 -11.94 -12.83
N ILE A 277 -11.65 -12.39 -12.60
CA ILE A 277 -10.77 -12.88 -13.66
C ILE A 277 -10.48 -14.36 -13.48
N PHE A 278 -10.56 -15.10 -14.58
CA PHE A 278 -10.19 -16.50 -14.61
C PHE A 278 -9.11 -16.74 -15.66
N LYS A 279 -8.16 -17.59 -15.32
CA LYS A 279 -7.18 -18.14 -16.25
C LYS A 279 -7.58 -19.56 -16.62
N ASP A 280 -7.61 -19.81 -17.92
CA ASP A 280 -7.94 -21.09 -18.54
C ASP A 280 -6.81 -21.52 -19.48
N GLY A 281 -6.27 -22.73 -19.31
CA GLY A 281 -5.14 -23.25 -20.08
C GLY A 281 -3.88 -23.53 -19.25
N ASP A 282 -2.94 -24.28 -19.84
CA ASP A 282 -1.63 -24.60 -19.26
C ASP A 282 -0.62 -23.45 -19.47
N GLU A 283 0.59 -23.55 -18.88
CA GLU A 283 1.64 -22.52 -18.90
C GLU A 283 2.01 -21.99 -20.31
N ASP A 284 1.76 -22.77 -21.36
CA ASP A 284 2.07 -22.43 -22.76
C ASP A 284 0.92 -21.73 -23.53
N GLY A 285 -0.25 -21.52 -22.91
CA GLY A 285 -1.45 -21.04 -23.61
C GLY A 285 -2.56 -20.41 -22.75
N GLU A 286 -2.25 -19.87 -21.57
CA GLU A 286 -3.24 -19.26 -20.65
C GLU A 286 -4.12 -18.20 -21.34
N LEU A 287 -5.41 -18.50 -21.47
CA LEU A 287 -6.47 -17.59 -21.87
C LEU A 287 -7.06 -16.91 -20.63
N ILE A 288 -7.06 -15.58 -20.62
CA ILE A 288 -7.75 -14.78 -19.61
C ILE A 288 -9.21 -14.58 -20.04
N VAL A 289 -10.14 -15.01 -19.20
CA VAL A 289 -11.58 -14.75 -19.36
C VAL A 289 -12.11 -13.91 -18.19
N VAL A 290 -13.08 -13.04 -18.51
CA VAL A 290 -13.63 -12.06 -17.59
C VAL A 290 -15.06 -12.45 -17.25
N GLY A 291 -15.36 -12.65 -15.97
CA GLY A 291 -16.73 -12.91 -15.52
C GLY A 291 -17.59 -11.65 -15.51
N GLU A 292 -18.89 -11.84 -15.71
CA GLU A 292 -19.90 -10.78 -15.63
C GLU A 292 -20.38 -10.53 -14.21
N LYS A 293 -20.35 -11.57 -13.37
CA LYS A 293 -20.92 -11.52 -12.02
C LYS A 293 -19.93 -12.05 -10.99
N PHE A 294 -20.00 -11.43 -9.83
CA PHE A 294 -19.42 -11.92 -8.61
C PHE A 294 -20.40 -12.94 -8.02
N ASN A 295 -20.01 -14.21 -7.98
CA ASN A 295 -20.86 -15.28 -7.48
C ASN A 295 -20.03 -16.26 -6.67
N TYR A 296 -20.65 -16.93 -5.70
CA TYR A 296 -20.10 -18.10 -5.06
C TYR A 296 -21.03 -19.27 -5.37
N VAL A 297 -20.47 -20.39 -5.79
CA VAL A 297 -21.25 -21.59 -6.09
C VAL A 297 -20.62 -22.73 -5.33
N MET A 298 -21.44 -23.43 -4.55
CA MET A 298 -21.02 -24.63 -3.85
C MET A 298 -21.32 -25.82 -4.77
N VAL A 299 -20.30 -26.62 -5.05
CA VAL A 299 -20.44 -27.78 -5.94
C VAL A 299 -19.97 -29.02 -5.18
N GLU A 300 -20.85 -30.00 -5.01
CA GLU A 300 -20.52 -31.23 -4.29
C GLU A 300 -19.70 -32.21 -5.16
N TYR A 301 -19.80 -32.15 -6.50
CA TYR A 301 -19.05 -33.04 -7.41
C TYR A 301 -18.78 -32.38 -8.79
N GLU A 302 -17.56 -32.55 -9.32
CA GLU A 302 -17.18 -32.08 -10.67
C GLU A 302 -17.87 -32.92 -11.76
N VAL A 303 -18.98 -32.42 -12.31
CA VAL A 303 -19.68 -33.03 -13.47
C VAL A 303 -19.34 -32.31 -14.78
N MET A 304 -18.56 -31.22 -14.74
CA MET A 304 -18.22 -30.39 -15.90
C MET A 304 -16.81 -29.83 -15.81
N SER A 305 -16.24 -29.46 -16.96
CA SER A 305 -14.90 -28.87 -17.02
C SER A 305 -14.86 -27.49 -16.32
N LYS A 306 -13.69 -27.12 -15.78
CA LYS A 306 -13.46 -25.79 -15.15
C LYS A 306 -13.91 -24.65 -16.07
N PHE A 307 -13.64 -24.75 -17.37
CA PHE A 307 -14.04 -23.75 -18.36
C PHE A 307 -15.56 -23.65 -18.52
N GLU A 308 -16.26 -24.78 -18.67
CA GLU A 308 -17.73 -24.80 -18.76
C GLU A 308 -18.37 -24.28 -17.49
N PHE A 309 -17.82 -24.64 -16.33
CA PHE A 309 -18.27 -24.13 -15.04
C PHE A 309 -18.16 -22.61 -14.95
N ILE A 310 -16.97 -22.07 -15.24
CA ILE A 310 -16.72 -20.63 -15.18
C ILE A 310 -17.62 -19.87 -16.19
N LYS A 311 -17.75 -20.40 -17.40
CA LYS A 311 -18.60 -19.80 -18.43
C LYS A 311 -20.07 -19.81 -18.04
N GLN A 312 -20.58 -20.92 -17.50
CA GLN A 312 -21.98 -21.07 -17.12
C GLN A 312 -22.35 -20.23 -15.90
N TRP A 313 -21.53 -20.24 -14.86
CA TRP A 313 -21.88 -19.67 -13.56
C TRP A 313 -21.44 -18.23 -13.36
N TYR A 314 -20.38 -17.81 -14.05
CA TYR A 314 -19.85 -16.46 -13.98
C TYR A 314 -20.09 -15.67 -15.27
N GLY A 315 -20.69 -16.28 -16.30
CA GLY A 315 -20.88 -15.66 -17.61
C GLY A 315 -19.54 -15.30 -18.26
N ALA A 316 -18.45 -16.00 -17.92
CA ALA A 316 -17.13 -15.53 -18.30
C ALA A 316 -16.90 -15.62 -19.80
N THR A 317 -16.37 -14.54 -20.37
CA THR A 317 -16.10 -14.43 -21.80
C THR A 317 -14.70 -13.90 -22.05
N LYS A 318 -14.15 -14.23 -23.22
CA LYS A 318 -12.94 -13.59 -23.72
C LYS A 318 -13.30 -12.17 -24.15
N MET A 319 -12.62 -11.18 -23.58
CA MET A 319 -12.75 -9.78 -23.96
C MET A 319 -11.44 -9.31 -24.60
N ASP A 320 -11.54 -8.36 -25.54
CA ASP A 320 -10.38 -7.67 -26.10
C ASP A 320 -9.95 -6.57 -25.12
N ILE A 321 -8.91 -6.86 -24.34
CA ILE A 321 -8.42 -6.00 -23.25
C ILE A 321 -6.95 -5.71 -23.48
N SER A 322 -6.61 -4.42 -23.45
CA SER A 322 -5.23 -3.96 -23.39
C SER A 322 -4.75 -4.02 -21.94
N TRP A 323 -4.11 -5.11 -21.56
CA TRP A 323 -3.62 -5.32 -20.19
C TRP A 323 -2.41 -4.43 -19.91
N CYS A 324 -2.58 -3.45 -19.02
CA CYS A 324 -1.48 -2.67 -18.46
C CYS A 324 -0.82 -3.42 -17.31
N VAL A 325 -1.62 -4.15 -16.53
CA VAL A 325 -1.15 -5.06 -15.48
C VAL A 325 -1.91 -6.36 -15.63
N VAL A 326 -1.19 -7.42 -16.00
CA VAL A 326 -1.79 -8.76 -16.16
C VAL A 326 -2.15 -9.31 -14.77
N PRO A 327 -3.37 -9.84 -14.58
CA PRO A 327 -3.77 -10.52 -13.35
C PRO A 327 -2.79 -11.66 -13.01
N GLN A 328 -2.16 -11.55 -11.84
CA GLN A 328 -1.15 -12.52 -11.39
C GLN A 328 -1.79 -13.85 -10.97
N LYS A 329 -3.01 -13.79 -10.43
CA LYS A 329 -3.77 -14.96 -10.00
C LYS A 329 -5.12 -15.02 -10.72
N SER A 330 -5.57 -16.24 -10.95
CA SER A 330 -6.95 -16.54 -11.33
C SER A 330 -7.81 -16.56 -10.07
N VAL A 331 -9.10 -16.24 -10.17
CA VAL A 331 -10.09 -16.81 -9.24
C VAL A 331 -9.93 -18.33 -9.32
N LEU A 332 -9.54 -18.96 -8.21
CA LEU A 332 -9.60 -20.41 -8.08
C LEU A 332 -11.08 -20.77 -8.07
N ALA A 333 -11.56 -21.40 -9.15
CA ALA A 333 -12.92 -21.92 -9.21
C ALA A 333 -13.15 -23.15 -8.29
N THR A 334 -12.16 -23.52 -7.48
CA THR A 334 -12.20 -24.68 -6.57
C THR A 334 -12.41 -24.22 -5.13
N THR A 335 -13.65 -23.89 -4.79
CA THR A 335 -14.09 -23.80 -3.39
C THR A 335 -14.26 -25.22 -2.86
N TYR A 336 -13.19 -25.83 -2.35
CA TYR A 336 -13.29 -27.12 -1.65
C TYR A 336 -13.89 -26.91 -0.25
N TYR A 337 -14.99 -27.60 0.03
CA TYR A 337 -15.45 -27.80 1.40
C TYR A 337 -14.49 -28.76 2.12
N HIS A 338 -13.93 -28.30 3.24
CA HIS A 338 -13.82 -29.17 4.41
C HIS A 338 -15.04 -28.88 5.28
N ILE A 339 -15.85 -29.91 5.51
CA ILE A 339 -17.01 -29.89 6.42
C ILE A 339 -16.47 -29.44 7.80
N ASP A 340 -16.87 -28.24 8.23
CA ASP A 340 -17.02 -27.75 9.61
C ASP A 340 -16.57 -26.29 9.90
N ASP A 341 -16.01 -25.53 8.94
CA ASP A 341 -15.70 -24.10 9.15
C ASP A 341 -16.13 -23.21 7.98
N ILE A 342 -16.71 -22.03 8.27
CA ILE A 342 -17.01 -20.99 7.27
C ILE A 342 -15.68 -20.43 6.78
N ILE A 343 -15.28 -20.81 5.55
CA ILE A 343 -14.09 -20.26 4.90
C ILE A 343 -14.48 -18.96 4.21
N GLU A 344 -13.86 -17.84 4.60
CA GLU A 344 -13.92 -16.59 3.82
C GLU A 344 -13.34 -16.86 2.42
N ILE A 345 -14.16 -16.73 1.39
CA ILE A 345 -13.72 -16.92 0.01
C ILE A 345 -13.06 -15.62 -0.43
N PHE A 346 -11.76 -15.62 -0.65
CA PHE A 346 -11.06 -14.49 -1.22
C PHE A 346 -11.03 -14.60 -2.74
N MET A 347 -11.32 -13.49 -3.41
CA MET A 347 -11.32 -13.45 -4.86
C MET A 347 -10.35 -12.43 -5.44
N MET A 348 -9.87 -12.78 -6.63
CA MET A 348 -9.05 -11.92 -7.47
C MET A 348 -9.93 -11.31 -8.57
N ALA A 349 -9.74 -10.03 -8.84
CA ALA A 349 -10.49 -9.31 -9.85
C ALA A 349 -9.54 -8.45 -10.69
N ALA A 350 -10.07 -7.85 -11.74
CA ALA A 350 -9.41 -6.77 -12.45
C ALA A 350 -10.31 -5.54 -12.46
N LEU A 351 -9.65 -4.39 -12.47
CA LEU A 351 -10.24 -3.12 -12.78
C LEU A 351 -10.14 -2.91 -14.30
N LEU A 352 -11.29 -2.76 -14.93
CA LEU A 352 -11.45 -2.57 -16.37
C LEU A 352 -11.91 -1.13 -16.60
N ILE A 353 -11.08 -0.35 -17.28
CA ILE A 353 -11.37 1.06 -17.60
C ILE A 353 -11.76 1.15 -19.07
N THR A 354 -12.98 1.59 -19.33
CA THR A 354 -13.46 1.84 -20.68
C THR A 354 -12.92 3.18 -21.16
N ILE A 355 -12.11 3.15 -22.22
CA ILE A 355 -11.65 4.35 -22.90
C ILE A 355 -12.56 4.58 -24.11
N PRO A 356 -13.31 5.69 -24.17
CA PRO A 356 -14.15 5.97 -25.32
C PRO A 356 -13.30 6.28 -26.56
N PRO A 357 -13.87 6.13 -27.77
CA PRO A 357 -13.26 6.62 -29.00
C PRO A 357 -12.83 8.07 -28.85
N PHE A 358 -11.73 8.47 -29.48
CA PHE A 358 -11.19 9.82 -29.32
C PHE A 358 -12.19 10.92 -29.74
N VAL A 359 -13.10 10.61 -30.67
CA VAL A 359 -14.17 11.51 -31.11
C VAL A 359 -15.22 11.79 -30.04
N ASP A 360 -15.29 10.95 -29.01
CA ASP A 360 -16.28 11.00 -27.92
C ASP A 360 -15.67 11.43 -26.58
N ARG A 361 -14.40 11.87 -26.56
CA ARG A 361 -13.63 12.26 -25.36
C ARG A 361 -13.78 13.72 -24.95
#